data_AF-A0A726MZN6-F1
#
_entry.id   AF-A0A726MZN6-F1
#
_cell.length_a   1.000
_cell.length_b   1.000
_cell.length_c   1.000
_cell.angle_alpha   90.00
_cell.angle_beta   90.00
_cell.angle_gamma   90.00
#
_symmetry.space_group_name_H-M   'P 1'
#
loop_
_entity.id
_entity.type
_entity.pdbx_description
1 polymer ?
#
loop_
_entity_poly.entity_id
_entity_poly.type
_entity_poly.pdbx_seq_one_letter_code
_entity_poly.pdbx_strand_id
1 'polypeptide(L)'
;MEAIKGSDVNVPDAVFAWLLDGRGGVKPLEDNDVIDSQHPCWLHLNYTHPDSARWLASTPLLPNNVRDALAGESSRPRVSRMGEGTLIT
;
A
#
# COMPACT_ATOMS: atom_id res chain seq x y z
N MET A 1 -5.75 7.17 13.54
CA MET A 1 -5.35 5.95 12.81
C MET A 1 -4.31 5.26 13.68
N GLU A 2 -4.51 3.99 14.04
CA GLU A 2 -3.47 3.24 14.74
C GLU A 2 -2.25 3.07 13.84
N ALA A 3 -1.07 3.01 14.44
CA ALA A 3 0.17 2.85 13.68
C ALA A 3 0.23 1.45 13.04
N ILE A 4 0.67 1.39 11.78
CA ILE A 4 0.82 0.16 11.02
C ILE A 4 2.26 -0.35 11.19
N LYS A 5 2.47 -1.66 11.35
CA LYS A 5 3.82 -2.21 11.42
C LYS A 5 4.37 -2.42 10.02
N GLY A 6 5.68 -2.22 9.84
CA GLY A 6 6.38 -2.48 8.59
C GLY A 6 6.14 -3.89 8.06
N SER A 7 6.11 -4.89 8.94
CA SER A 7 5.78 -6.27 8.59
C SER A 7 4.40 -6.46 7.94
N ASP A 8 3.45 -5.55 8.16
CA ASP A 8 2.09 -5.66 7.61
C ASP A 8 2.02 -5.20 6.14
N VAL A 9 3.03 -4.48 5.66
CA VAL A 9 3.09 -3.85 4.34
C VAL A 9 4.36 -4.21 3.54
N ASN A 10 5.36 -4.82 4.18
CA ASN A 10 6.61 -5.23 3.53
C ASN A 10 6.39 -6.51 2.71
N VAL A 11 5.97 -6.35 1.46
CA VAL A 11 5.69 -7.46 0.55
C VAL A 11 6.97 -7.93 -0.15
N PRO A 12 7.34 -9.23 -0.09
CA PRO A 12 8.62 -9.73 -0.61
C PRO A 12 8.90 -9.43 -2.09
N ASP A 13 7.87 -9.44 -2.94
CA ASP A 13 7.97 -9.21 -4.39
C ASP A 13 7.48 -7.82 -4.82
N ALA A 14 7.35 -6.89 -3.85
CA ALA A 14 7.08 -5.48 -4.15
C ALA A 14 8.17 -4.95 -5.09
N VAL A 15 7.76 -4.22 -6.12
CA VAL A 15 8.72 -3.54 -7.01
C VAL A 15 9.47 -2.46 -6.23
N PHE A 16 8.75 -1.73 -5.36
CA PHE A 16 9.34 -0.79 -4.42
C PHE A 16 8.57 -0.77 -3.08
N ALA A 17 9.32 -0.64 -1.98
CA ALA A 17 8.79 -0.39 -0.65
C ALA A 17 9.71 0.61 0.08
N TRP A 18 9.22 1.81 0.33
CA TRP A 18 10.00 2.92 0.87
C TRP A 18 9.33 3.53 2.10
N LEU A 19 10.13 4.00 3.06
CA LEU A 19 9.73 4.96 4.07
C LEU A 19 10.19 6.36 3.63
N LEU A 20 9.27 7.32 3.61
CA LEU A 20 9.53 8.69 3.17
C LEU A 20 10.05 9.52 4.34
N ASP A 21 11.12 10.29 4.14
CA ASP A 21 11.79 11.01 5.22
C ASP A 21 11.29 12.46 5.45
N GLY A 22 10.32 12.90 4.65
CA GLY A 22 9.74 14.25 4.71
C GLY A 22 10.66 15.39 4.23
N ARG A 23 11.88 15.09 3.77
CA ARG A 23 12.90 16.05 3.30
C ARG A 23 13.25 15.87 1.82
N GLY A 24 12.44 15.07 1.12
CA GLY A 24 12.66 14.71 -0.29
C GLY A 24 13.49 13.44 -0.49
N GLY A 25 13.87 12.75 0.59
CA GLY A 25 14.57 11.47 0.57
C GLY A 25 13.68 10.29 0.95
N VAL A 26 14.26 9.09 0.84
CA VAL A 26 13.61 7.81 1.20
C VAL A 26 14.64 6.85 1.82
N LYS A 27 14.17 5.90 2.62
CA LYS A 27 14.94 4.70 3.01
C LYS A 27 14.13 3.44 2.69
N PRO A 28 14.75 2.27 2.45
CA PRO A 28 14.01 1.00 2.32
C PRO A 28 13.09 0.78 3.51
N LEU A 29 11.91 0.22 3.25
CA LEU A 29 10.99 -0.20 4.30
C LEU A 29 11.53 -1.47 5.00
N GLU A 30 11.47 -1.48 6.33
CA GLU A 30 11.91 -2.59 7.18
C GLU A 30 10.76 -3.12 8.04
N ASP A 31 10.79 -4.40 8.44
CA ASP A 31 9.68 -5.05 9.16
C ASP A 31 9.34 -4.40 10.52
N ASN A 32 10.34 -3.79 11.15
CA ASN A 32 10.24 -3.13 12.44
C ASN A 32 9.84 -1.64 12.33
N ASP A 33 9.67 -1.11 11.12
CA ASP A 33 9.22 0.27 10.93
C ASP A 33 7.82 0.48 11.49
N VAL A 34 7.55 1.69 11.97
CA VAL A 34 6.24 2.15 12.41
C VAL A 34 5.75 3.17 11.41
N ILE A 35 4.58 2.91 10.82
CA ILE A 35 4.01 3.73 9.76
C ILE A 35 2.82 4.49 10.30
N ASP A 36 2.89 5.81 10.15
CA ASP A 36 1.87 6.75 10.58
C ASP A 36 1.95 8.04 9.75
N SER A 37 1.21 9.08 10.16
CA SER A 37 1.21 10.38 9.47
C SER A 37 2.56 11.11 9.49
N GLN A 38 3.45 10.81 10.44
CA GLN A 38 4.79 11.39 10.54
C GLN A 38 5.83 10.55 9.80
N HIS A 39 5.55 9.25 9.61
CA HIS A 39 6.41 8.28 8.94
C HIS A 39 5.66 7.58 7.79
N PRO A 40 5.27 8.31 6.72
CA PRO A 40 4.50 7.72 5.64
C PRO A 40 5.37 6.75 4.82
N CYS A 41 4.78 5.61 4.43
CA CYS A 41 5.41 4.66 3.52
C CYS A 41 4.81 4.76 2.11
N TRP A 42 5.56 4.26 1.12
CA TRP A 42 5.12 4.11 -0.26
C TRP A 42 5.38 2.69 -0.75
N LEU A 43 4.35 2.10 -1.38
CA LEU A 43 4.42 0.78 -2.01
C LEU A 43 4.15 0.91 -3.51
N HIS A 44 4.95 0.22 -4.30
CA HIS A 44 4.67 -0.05 -5.71
C HIS A 44 4.65 -1.55 -5.93
N LEU A 45 3.46 -2.07 -6.20
CA LEU A 45 3.23 -3.49 -6.39
C LEU A 45 2.96 -3.78 -7.87
N ASN A 46 3.39 -4.96 -8.31
CA ASN A 46 2.93 -5.54 -9.55
C ASN A 46 1.92 -6.63 -9.23
N TYR A 47 0.65 -6.41 -9.55
CA TYR A 47 -0.43 -7.37 -9.25
C TYR A 47 -0.28 -8.71 -10.00
N THR A 48 0.61 -8.80 -10.99
CA THR A 48 0.93 -10.08 -11.64
C THR A 48 1.92 -10.92 -10.84
N HIS A 49 2.55 -10.38 -9.78
CA HIS A 49 3.44 -11.14 -8.91
C HIS A 49 2.65 -11.89 -7.81
N PRO A 50 3.00 -13.15 -7.49
CA PRO A 50 2.19 -13.98 -6.60
C PRO A 50 2.01 -13.46 -5.16
N ASP A 51 3.06 -12.92 -4.54
CA ASP A 51 2.98 -12.44 -3.15
C ASP A 51 2.31 -11.06 -3.10
N SER A 52 2.52 -10.22 -4.11
CA SER A 52 1.78 -8.95 -4.30
C SER A 52 0.29 -9.18 -4.46
N ALA A 53 -0.11 -10.13 -5.32
CA ALA A 53 -1.52 -10.49 -5.50
C ALA A 53 -2.13 -11.06 -4.21
N ARG A 54 -1.40 -11.94 -3.51
CA ARG A 54 -1.84 -12.53 -2.24
C ARG A 54 -2.02 -11.47 -1.15
N TRP A 55 -1.04 -10.57 -1.00
CA TRP A 55 -1.12 -9.48 -0.04
C TRP A 55 -2.29 -8.56 -0.35
N LEU A 56 -2.44 -8.15 -1.62
CA LEU A 56 -3.54 -7.27 -2.04
C LEU A 56 -4.91 -7.89 -1.75
N ALA A 57 -5.08 -9.20 -1.94
CA ALA A 57 -6.35 -9.88 -1.68
C ALA A 57 -6.66 -10.04 -0.17
N SER A 58 -5.64 -10.16 0.68
CA SER A 58 -5.80 -10.57 2.08
C SER A 58 -5.56 -9.47 3.12
N THR A 59 -4.87 -8.39 2.77
CA THR A 59 -4.45 -7.35 3.73
C THR A 59 -5.63 -6.69 4.43
N PRO A 60 -5.68 -6.65 5.77
CA PRO A 60 -6.75 -5.97 6.50
C PRO A 60 -6.70 -4.45 6.35
N LEU A 61 -5.61 -3.90 5.80
CA LEU A 61 -5.37 -2.46 5.68
C LEU A 61 -6.25 -1.79 4.62
N LEU A 62 -6.80 -2.56 3.68
CA LEU A 62 -7.65 -2.06 2.60
C LEU A 62 -9.06 -2.67 2.68
N PRO A 63 -10.12 -1.87 2.46
CA PRO A 63 -11.48 -2.41 2.29
C PRO A 63 -11.58 -3.33 1.07
N ASN A 64 -12.46 -4.33 1.12
CA ASN A 64 -12.59 -5.35 0.05
C ASN A 64 -12.78 -4.74 -1.35
N ASN A 65 -13.63 -3.72 -1.48
CA ASN A 65 -13.88 -3.07 -2.76
C ASN A 65 -12.65 -2.32 -3.33
N VAL A 66 -11.67 -1.95 -2.49
CA VAL A 66 -10.38 -1.39 -2.96
C VAL A 66 -9.49 -2.49 -3.48
N ARG A 67 -9.43 -3.64 -2.80
CA ARG A 67 -8.61 -4.79 -3.19
C ARG A 67 -8.99 -5.25 -4.60
N ASP A 68 -10.28 -5.40 -4.85
CA ASP A 68 -10.81 -5.81 -6.15
C ASP A 68 -10.48 -4.78 -7.24
N ALA A 69 -10.62 -3.48 -6.94
CA ALA A 69 -10.33 -2.40 -7.88
C ALA A 69 -8.84 -2.31 -8.26
N LEU A 70 -7.94 -2.56 -7.31
CA LEU A 70 -6.49 -2.54 -7.52
C LEU A 70 -5.97 -3.80 -8.24
N ALA A 71 -6.74 -4.89 -8.29
CA ALA A 71 -6.33 -6.16 -8.89
C ALA A 71 -6.40 -6.20 -10.44
N GLY A 72 -6.70 -5.08 -11.10
CA GLY A 72 -6.48 -4.93 -12.55
C GLY A 72 -7.73 -4.70 -13.41
N GLU A 73 -8.91 -4.50 -12.83
CA GLU A 73 -10.16 -4.33 -13.61
C GLU A 73 -10.67 -2.87 -13.71
N SER A 74 -9.78 -1.87 -13.70
CA SER A 74 -10.18 -0.48 -13.99
C SER A 74 -9.88 -0.08 -15.42
N SER A 75 -10.92 0.25 -16.18
CA SER A 75 -10.84 0.73 -17.57
C SER A 75 -11.11 2.23 -17.71
N ARG A 76 -11.40 2.93 -16.61
CA ARG A 76 -11.77 4.36 -16.61
C ARG A 76 -11.19 5.08 -15.39
N PRO A 77 -10.57 6.25 -15.58
CA PRO A 77 -10.09 7.08 -14.48
C PRO A 77 -11.23 7.44 -13.52
N ARG A 78 -11.05 7.17 -12.22
CA ARG A 78 -12.06 7.42 -11.18
C ARG A 78 -11.39 7.88 -9.89
N VAL A 79 -12.09 8.76 -9.17
CA VAL A 79 -11.76 9.14 -7.79
C VAL A 79 -12.95 8.81 -6.90
N SER A 80 -12.72 8.00 -5.88
CA SER A 80 -13.72 7.58 -4.90
C SER A 80 -13.26 7.90 -3.48
N ARG A 81 -14.05 8.66 -2.73
CA ARG A 81 -13.82 8.90 -1.29
C ARG A 81 -14.33 7.72 -0.47
N MET A 82 -13.55 7.29 0.52
CA MET A 82 -13.79 6.07 1.28
C MET A 82 -13.51 6.29 2.76
N GLY A 83 -14.37 7.03 3.45
CA GLY A 83 -14.11 7.45 4.84
C GLY A 83 -12.80 8.24 4.92
N GLU A 84 -11.83 7.71 5.67
CA GLU A 84 -10.48 8.28 5.82
C GLU A 84 -9.55 8.00 4.61
N GLY A 85 -9.97 7.13 3.68
CA GLY A 85 -9.21 6.74 2.50
C GLY A 85 -9.68 7.42 1.20
N THR A 86 -8.81 7.41 0.19
CA THR A 86 -9.14 7.85 -1.18
C THR A 86 -8.59 6.82 -2.18
N LEU A 87 -9.45 6.35 -3.09
CA LEU A 87 -9.06 5.47 -4.19
C LEU A 87 -9.00 6.29 -5.49
N ILE A 88 -7.88 6.16 -6.19
CA ILE A 88 -7.65 6.73 -7.53
C ILE A 88 -7.24 5.56 -8.44
N THR A 89 -7.99 5.35 -9.52
CA THR A 89 -7.79 4.27 -10.53
C THR A 89 -8.02 4.81 -11.92
#